data_AF-A0A7C5ZP00-F1
#
_entry.id   AF-A0A7C5ZP00-F1
#
_cell.length_a   1.000
_cell.length_b   1.000
_cell.length_c   1.000
_cell.angle_alpha   90.00
_cell.angle_beta   90.00
_cell.angle_gamma   90.00
#
_symmetry.space_group_name_H-M   'P 1'
#
loop_
_entity.id
_entity.type
_entity.pdbx_description
1 polymer ?
#
loop_
_entity_poly.entity_id
_entity_poly.type
_entity_poly.pdbx_seq_one_letter_code
_entity_poly.pdbx_strand_id
1 'polypeptide(L)'
;MKYFALACGILFAIYYILDEDKFVFIDNFNLMIHEFGHMFFSVLGDTVGLWGGTIMQLLLPAILIWYFYSKQDKIGIYFSTYLLGENFLNVSRYVADAQEMALPLFSPGAIDDENVIHDWNAILSSLNLLQYDDIIAFWIAFLGWIIIIFSMVWLIFQKNPKEIENYGNS
;
A
#
# COMPACT_ATOMS: atom_id res chain seq x y z
N MET A 1 -17.22 -16.36 -7.16
CA MET A 1 -15.94 -15.74 -6.78
C MET A 1 -15.99 -14.21 -6.82
N LYS A 2 -16.37 -13.57 -7.95
CA LYS A 2 -16.44 -12.10 -8.05
C LYS A 2 -17.17 -11.38 -6.91
N TYR A 3 -18.43 -11.74 -6.63
CA TYR A 3 -19.22 -11.08 -5.57
C TYR A 3 -18.64 -11.31 -4.17
N PHE A 4 -18.07 -12.49 -3.93
CA PHE A 4 -17.36 -12.79 -2.69
C PHE A 4 -16.12 -11.90 -2.53
N ALA A 5 -15.31 -11.74 -3.58
CA ALA A 5 -14.13 -10.86 -3.55
C ALA A 5 -14.51 -9.38 -3.34
N LEU A 6 -15.59 -8.91 -3.96
CA LEU A 6 -16.13 -7.57 -3.72
C LEU A 6 -16.61 -7.39 -2.27
N ALA A 7 -17.34 -8.37 -1.73
CA ALA A 7 -17.78 -8.33 -0.34
C ALA A 7 -16.58 -8.28 0.63
N CYS A 8 -15.53 -9.07 0.38
CA CYS A 8 -14.29 -9.01 1.15
C CYS A 8 -13.64 -7.62 1.10
N GLY A 9 -13.52 -7.01 -0.08
CA GLY A 9 -12.92 -5.67 -0.21
C GLY A 9 -13.76 -4.57 0.43
N ILE A 10 -15.09 -4.63 0.31
CA ILE A 10 -15.98 -3.66 0.97
C ILE A 10 -15.88 -3.79 2.50
N LEU A 11 -15.94 -5.01 3.02
CA LEU A 11 -15.81 -5.25 4.46
C LEU A 11 -14.44 -4.80 4.98
N PHE A 12 -13.38 -5.04 4.20
CA PHE A 12 -12.04 -4.59 4.54
C PHE A 12 -11.95 -3.04 4.54
N ALA A 13 -12.47 -2.37 3.52
CA ALA A 13 -12.53 -0.91 3.46
C ALA A 13 -13.32 -0.31 4.63
N ILE A 14 -14.47 -0.90 4.98
CA ILE A 14 -15.27 -0.49 6.14
C ILE A 14 -14.46 -0.67 7.43
N TYR A 15 -13.82 -1.84 7.61
CA TYR A 15 -12.99 -2.10 8.78
C TYR A 15 -11.86 -1.08 8.89
N TYR A 16 -11.19 -0.76 7.78
CA TYR A 16 -10.12 0.23 7.74
C TYR A 16 -10.60 1.64 8.14
N ILE A 17 -11.77 2.06 7.65
CA ILE A 17 -12.38 3.36 8.00
C ILE A 17 -12.81 3.42 9.47
N LEU A 18 -13.26 2.29 10.03
CA LEU A 18 -13.82 2.26 11.39
C LEU A 18 -12.75 2.07 12.48
N ASP A 19 -11.55 1.61 12.14
CA ASP A 19 -10.49 1.29 13.10
C ASP A 19 -9.16 1.95 12.68
N GLU A 20 -9.18 3.28 12.50
CA GLU A 20 -8.01 4.08 12.07
C GLU A 20 -6.79 3.90 13.00
N ASP A 21 -7.02 3.61 14.28
CA ASP A 21 -5.99 3.55 15.32
C ASP A 21 -5.31 2.17 15.48
N LYS A 22 -5.78 1.12 14.77
CA LYS A 22 -5.21 -0.22 14.94
C LYS A 22 -4.41 -0.69 13.74
N PHE A 23 -3.13 -1.00 13.99
CA PHE A 23 -2.30 -1.76 13.07
C PHE A 23 -2.98 -3.08 12.72
N VAL A 24 -3.38 -3.17 11.45
CA VAL A 24 -4.00 -4.38 10.91
C VAL A 24 -2.88 -5.38 10.57
N PHE A 25 -3.17 -6.68 10.52
CA PHE A 25 -2.20 -7.68 10.06
C PHE A 25 -1.52 -7.29 8.72
N ILE A 26 -2.25 -6.63 7.81
CA ILE A 26 -1.71 -6.17 6.54
C ILE A 26 -0.66 -5.06 6.69
N ASP A 27 -0.74 -4.25 7.74
CA ASP A 27 0.22 -3.18 8.01
C ASP A 27 1.57 -3.76 8.44
N ASN A 28 1.56 -4.81 9.25
CA ASN A 28 2.79 -5.53 9.60
C ASN A 28 3.44 -6.19 8.38
N PHE A 29 2.62 -6.73 7.47
CA PHE A 29 3.12 -7.26 6.21
C PHE A 29 3.74 -6.16 5.35
N ASN A 30 3.06 -5.03 5.17
CA ASN A 30 3.56 -3.89 4.41
C ASN A 30 4.87 -3.36 4.99
N LEU A 31 4.96 -3.28 6.33
CA LEU A 31 6.14 -2.84 7.05
C LEU A 31 7.32 -3.82 6.91
N MET A 32 7.06 -5.13 6.95
CA MET A 32 8.11 -6.13 6.65
C MET A 32 8.69 -5.97 5.24
N ILE A 33 7.84 -5.69 4.25
CA ILE A 33 8.28 -5.42 2.87
C ILE A 33 9.03 -4.08 2.78
N HIS A 34 8.63 -3.09 3.58
CA HIS A 34 9.30 -1.81 3.72
C HIS A 34 10.74 -1.98 4.24
N GLU A 35 10.93 -2.69 5.36
CA GLU A 35 12.27 -2.95 5.91
C GLU A 35 13.17 -3.70 4.94
N PHE A 36 12.61 -4.69 4.23
CA PHE A 36 13.34 -5.39 3.18
C PHE A 36 13.78 -4.44 2.05
N GLY A 37 12.97 -3.42 1.74
CA GLY A 37 13.28 -2.39 0.77
C GLY A 37 14.53 -1.59 1.15
N HIS A 38 14.66 -1.13 2.40
CA HIS A 38 15.89 -0.46 2.85
C HIS A 38 17.11 -1.34 2.66
N MET A 39 17.04 -2.60 3.10
CA MET A 39 18.13 -3.55 2.95
C MET A 39 18.51 -3.75 1.47
N PHE A 40 17.50 -3.93 0.59
CA PHE A 40 17.72 -4.19 -0.82
C PHE A 40 18.30 -2.97 -1.57
N PHE A 41 17.81 -1.76 -1.28
CA PHE A 41 18.17 -0.55 -2.01
C PHE A 41 19.36 0.21 -1.41
N SER A 42 19.77 -0.08 -0.16
CA SER A 42 20.95 0.52 0.46
C SER A 42 22.24 0.32 -0.33
N VAL A 43 22.34 -0.76 -1.10
CA VAL A 43 23.49 -1.03 -1.98
C VAL A 43 23.67 0.01 -3.09
N LEU A 44 22.64 0.82 -3.37
CA LEU A 44 22.66 1.91 -4.34
C LEU A 44 22.99 3.27 -3.70
N GLY A 45 23.27 3.30 -2.39
CA GLY A 45 23.63 4.48 -1.62
C GLY A 45 22.54 4.93 -0.65
N ASP A 46 22.93 5.72 0.35
CA ASP A 46 22.09 6.06 1.52
C ASP A 46 20.76 6.73 1.14
N THR A 47 20.77 7.65 0.18
CA THR A 47 19.53 8.31 -0.27
C THR A 47 18.56 7.29 -0.87
N VAL A 48 19.02 6.41 -1.76
CA VAL A 48 18.15 5.40 -2.38
C VAL A 48 17.74 4.33 -1.37
N GLY A 49 18.62 4.00 -0.42
CA GLY A 49 18.31 3.14 0.72
C GLY A 49 17.19 3.70 1.59
N LEU A 50 17.22 5.00 1.91
CA LEU A 50 16.19 5.68 2.71
C LEU A 50 14.81 5.65 2.01
N TRP A 51 14.76 5.90 0.70
CA TRP A 51 13.52 5.74 -0.07
C TRP A 51 13.15 4.26 -0.31
N GLY A 52 14.10 3.35 -0.10
CA GLY A 52 14.04 1.95 -0.48
C GLY A 52 12.85 1.22 0.10
N GLY A 53 12.48 1.53 1.36
CA GLY A 53 11.33 0.91 1.99
C GLY A 53 10.01 1.22 1.29
N THR A 54 9.71 2.51 1.12
CA THR A 54 8.53 2.95 0.37
C THR A 54 8.55 2.44 -1.07
N ILE A 55 9.71 2.45 -1.74
CA ILE A 55 9.85 1.94 -3.11
C ILE A 55 9.47 0.46 -3.18
N MET A 56 10.02 -0.38 -2.32
CA MET A 56 9.74 -1.83 -2.33
C MET A 56 8.27 -2.11 -1.97
N GLN A 57 7.76 -1.39 -0.97
CA GLN A 57 6.38 -1.48 -0.51
C GLN A 57 5.37 -1.22 -1.64
N LEU A 58 5.65 -0.28 -2.55
CA LEU A 58 4.81 0.00 -3.72
C LEU A 58 5.13 -0.91 -4.92
N LEU A 59 6.39 -1.34 -5.07
CA LEU A 59 6.84 -2.16 -6.19
C LEU A 59 6.25 -3.58 -6.12
N LEU A 60 6.16 -4.18 -4.93
CA LEU A 60 5.60 -5.52 -4.76
C LEU A 60 4.17 -5.66 -5.30
N PRO A 61 3.18 -4.85 -4.87
CA PRO A 61 1.83 -4.94 -5.44
C PRO A 61 1.81 -4.60 -6.93
N ALA A 62 2.65 -3.68 -7.42
CA ALA A 62 2.75 -3.39 -8.85
C ALA A 62 3.23 -4.61 -9.67
N ILE A 63 4.21 -5.36 -9.18
CA ILE A 63 4.67 -6.61 -9.78
C ILE A 63 3.55 -7.65 -9.78
N LEU A 64 2.79 -7.78 -8.68
CA LEU A 64 1.66 -8.70 -8.60
C LEU A 64 0.56 -8.34 -9.59
N ILE A 65 0.24 -7.05 -9.75
CA ILE A 65 -0.72 -6.57 -10.77
C ILE A 65 -0.27 -7.02 -12.15
N TRP A 66 1.00 -6.78 -12.51
CA TRP A 66 1.55 -7.19 -13.80
C TRP A 66 1.52 -8.72 -13.98
N TYR A 67 1.90 -9.47 -12.95
CA TYR A 67 1.88 -10.93 -12.97
C TYR A 67 0.47 -11.47 -13.23
N PHE A 68 -0.53 -11.05 -12.45
CA PHE A 68 -1.91 -11.54 -12.62
C PHE A 68 -2.56 -11.03 -13.91
N TYR A 69 -2.16 -9.84 -14.38
CA TYR A 69 -2.53 -9.35 -15.70
C TYR A 69 -2.04 -10.29 -16.81
N SER A 70 -0.77 -10.73 -16.74
CA SER A 70 -0.21 -11.69 -17.71
C SER A 70 -0.92 -13.05 -17.70
N LYS A 71 -1.59 -13.41 -16.58
CA LYS A 71 -2.36 -14.64 -16.40
C LYS A 71 -3.85 -14.48 -16.69
N GLN A 72 -4.31 -13.27 -17.02
CA GLN A 72 -5.72 -12.93 -17.16
C GLN A 72 -6.55 -13.25 -15.88
N ASP A 73 -5.89 -13.30 -14.71
CA ASP A 73 -6.55 -13.56 -13.43
C ASP A 73 -7.12 -12.26 -12.87
N LYS A 74 -8.41 -12.07 -13.12
CA LYS A 74 -9.15 -10.87 -12.72
C LYS A 74 -9.22 -10.69 -11.20
N ILE A 75 -9.26 -11.80 -10.45
CA ILE A 75 -9.34 -11.74 -8.98
C ILE A 75 -7.96 -11.37 -8.41
N GLY A 76 -6.90 -11.93 -8.98
CA GLY A 76 -5.53 -11.55 -8.63
C GLY A 76 -5.22 -10.07 -8.94
N ILE A 77 -5.63 -9.56 -10.10
CA ILE A 77 -5.50 -8.13 -10.45
C ILE A 77 -6.26 -7.25 -9.46
N TYR A 78 -7.49 -7.65 -9.10
CA TYR A 78 -8.30 -6.93 -8.13
C TYR A 78 -7.60 -6.81 -6.78
N PHE A 79 -7.20 -7.93 -6.16
CA PHE A 79 -6.59 -7.90 -4.83
C PHE A 79 -5.21 -7.23 -4.82
N SER A 80 -4.42 -7.38 -5.88
CA SER A 80 -3.11 -6.70 -5.98
C SER A 80 -3.24 -5.18 -6.20
N THR A 81 -4.25 -4.73 -6.96
CA THR A 81 -4.58 -3.30 -7.09
C THR A 81 -5.12 -2.74 -5.79
N TYR A 82 -5.99 -3.50 -5.09
CA TYR A 82 -6.46 -3.14 -3.76
C TYR A 82 -5.28 -2.99 -2.78
N LEU A 83 -4.37 -3.98 -2.77
CA LEU A 83 -3.16 -3.96 -1.95
C LEU A 83 -2.26 -2.76 -2.26
N LEU A 84 -2.16 -2.34 -3.53
CA LEU A 84 -1.44 -1.11 -3.87
C LEU A 84 -2.05 0.10 -3.17
N GLY A 85 -3.37 0.27 -3.25
CA GLY A 85 -4.07 1.37 -2.59
C GLY A 85 -3.92 1.35 -1.07
N GLU A 86 -4.00 0.17 -0.44
CA GLU A 86 -3.70 -0.02 0.98
C GLU A 86 -2.29 0.42 1.36
N ASN A 87 -1.31 0.15 0.49
CA ASN A 87 0.06 0.61 0.71
C ASN A 87 0.18 2.15 0.65
N PHE A 88 -0.58 2.82 -0.22
CA PHE A 88 -0.67 4.28 -0.18
C PHE A 88 -1.29 4.78 1.13
N LEU A 89 -2.36 4.15 1.63
CA LEU A 89 -2.96 4.53 2.92
C LEU A 89 -1.99 4.29 4.09
N ASN A 90 -1.26 3.18 4.08
CA ASN A 90 -0.20 2.90 5.05
C ASN A 90 0.90 3.97 5.00
N VAL A 91 1.46 4.27 3.81
CA VAL A 91 2.45 5.34 3.64
C VAL A 91 1.91 6.68 4.14
N SER A 92 0.64 7.01 3.86
CA SER A 92 0.06 8.29 4.30
C SER A 92 0.05 8.46 5.82
N ARG A 93 -0.16 7.38 6.59
CA ARG A 93 -0.11 7.41 8.05
C ARG A 93 1.29 7.74 8.56
N TYR A 94 2.32 7.13 7.99
CA TYR A 94 3.71 7.44 8.36
C TYR A 94 4.16 8.83 7.91
N VAL A 95 3.62 9.33 6.79
CA VAL A 95 3.86 10.71 6.37
C VAL A 95 3.21 11.68 7.35
N ALA A 96 1.96 11.46 7.78
CA ALA A 96 1.29 12.31 8.75
C ALA A 96 1.98 12.31 10.13
N ASP A 97 2.64 11.21 10.48
CA ASP A 97 3.44 11.08 11.70
C ASP A 97 4.87 11.64 11.55
N ALA A 98 5.23 12.25 10.42
CA ALA A 98 6.62 12.65 10.17
C ALA A 98 7.14 13.68 11.19
N GLN A 99 6.32 14.60 11.70
CA GLN A 99 6.72 15.53 12.75
C GLN A 99 6.65 14.91 14.15
N GLU A 100 5.58 14.18 14.46
CA GLU A 100 5.31 13.64 15.81
C GLU A 100 6.19 12.42 16.13
N MET A 101 6.52 11.62 15.11
CA MET A 101 7.35 10.42 15.23
C MET A 101 6.83 9.46 16.33
N ALA A 102 5.51 9.37 16.46
CA ALA A 102 4.84 8.66 17.54
C ALA A 102 4.48 7.22 17.14
N LEU A 103 4.44 6.89 15.85
CA LEU A 103 4.12 5.55 15.40
C LEU A 103 5.27 4.57 15.71
N PRO A 104 4.96 3.37 16.25
CA PRO A 104 5.97 2.37 16.51
C PRO A 104 6.56 1.86 15.19
N LEU A 105 7.89 1.89 15.09
CA LEU A 105 8.60 1.34 13.95
C LEU A 105 8.93 -0.13 14.18
N PHE A 106 8.90 -0.92 13.10
CA PHE A 106 9.40 -2.28 13.13
C PHE A 106 10.80 -2.27 12.54
N SER A 107 11.83 -2.23 13.38
CA SER A 107 13.21 -2.38 12.93
C SER A 107 13.72 -3.77 13.31
N PRO A 108 13.81 -4.73 12.37
CA PRO A 108 14.36 -6.05 12.64
C PRO A 108 15.86 -5.92 12.94
N GLY A 109 16.21 -5.87 14.23
CA GLY A 109 17.59 -5.79 14.70
C GLY A 109 17.93 -4.54 15.53
N ALA A 110 17.00 -3.59 15.70
CA ALA A 110 17.17 -2.54 16.70
C ALA A 110 17.05 -3.15 18.10
N ILE A 111 18.13 -3.04 18.89
CA ILE A 111 18.17 -3.51 20.28
C ILE A 111 17.44 -2.50 21.18
N ASP A 112 17.43 -1.21 20.80
CA ASP A 112 16.83 -0.10 21.53
C ASP A 112 16.23 0.93 20.54
N ASP A 113 15.14 1.60 20.92
CA ASP A 113 14.39 2.60 20.12
C ASP A 113 15.21 3.87 19.80
N GLU A 114 16.35 4.09 20.49
CA GLU A 114 17.11 5.35 20.41
C GLU A 114 17.83 5.59 19.06
N ASN A 115 17.91 4.59 18.18
CA ASN A 115 18.61 4.69 16.90
C ASN A 115 17.71 4.44 15.68
N VAL A 116 16.39 4.40 15.85
CA VAL A 116 15.49 4.16 14.73
C VAL A 116 15.28 5.48 13.96
N ILE A 117 15.56 5.45 12.66
CA ILE A 117 15.33 6.60 11.78
C ILE A 117 13.86 6.58 11.36
N HIS A 118 13.14 7.67 11.61
CA HIS A 118 11.82 7.88 11.03
C HIS A 118 11.98 8.33 9.59
N ASP A 119 11.79 7.42 8.63
CA ASP A 119 12.11 7.67 7.21
C ASP A 119 11.47 8.94 6.67
N TRP A 120 10.18 9.14 6.93
CA TRP A 120 9.45 10.30 6.44
C TRP A 120 9.85 11.60 7.13
N ASN A 121 10.28 11.57 8.40
CA ASN A 121 10.91 12.72 9.04
C ASN A 121 12.19 13.10 8.29
N ALA A 122 13.09 12.13 8.06
CA ALA A 122 14.37 12.36 7.39
C ALA A 122 14.17 12.83 5.93
N ILE A 123 13.27 12.17 5.18
CA ILE A 123 12.93 12.50 3.81
C ILE A 123 12.38 13.93 3.72
N LEU A 124 11.31 14.26 4.46
CA LEU A 124 10.69 15.58 4.36
C LEU A 124 11.60 16.68 4.89
N SER A 125 12.39 16.41 5.92
CA SER A 125 13.43 17.35 6.41
C SER A 125 14.46 17.65 5.34
N SER A 126 14.98 16.63 4.65
CA SER A 126 15.96 16.81 3.58
C SER A 126 15.43 17.62 2.40
N LEU A 127 14.11 17.59 2.19
CA LEU A 127 13.42 18.34 1.14
C LEU A 127 12.92 19.72 1.59
N ASN A 128 13.07 20.09 2.88
CA ASN A 128 12.47 21.28 3.50
C ASN A 128 10.93 21.32 3.37
N LEU A 129 10.30 20.15 3.46
CA LEU A 129 8.86 19.95 3.35
C LEU A 129 8.21 19.39 4.63
N LEU A 130 8.97 19.25 5.72
CA LEU A 130 8.49 18.64 6.96
C LEU A 130 7.19 19.28 7.49
N GLN A 131 7.07 20.60 7.39
CA GLN A 131 5.90 21.37 7.80
C GLN A 131 4.63 21.14 6.95
N TYR A 132 4.73 20.36 5.86
CA TYR A 132 3.62 20.04 4.97
C TYR A 132 3.22 18.56 5.03
N ASP A 133 3.74 17.82 6.02
CA ASP A 133 3.45 16.41 6.25
C ASP A 133 1.95 16.08 6.19
N ASP A 134 1.09 16.80 6.90
CA ASP A 134 -0.37 16.60 6.88
C ASP A 134 -0.97 16.74 5.47
N ILE A 135 -0.54 17.75 4.71
CA ILE A 135 -1.05 18.02 3.36
C ILE A 135 -0.58 16.92 2.41
N ILE A 136 0.68 16.50 2.51
CA ILE A 136 1.25 15.44 1.69
C ILE A 136 0.55 14.11 2.02
N ALA A 137 0.38 13.80 3.31
CA ALA A 137 -0.33 12.63 3.79
C ALA A 137 -1.76 12.59 3.25
N PHE A 138 -2.50 13.71 3.30
CA PHE A 138 -3.84 13.80 2.75
C PHE A 138 -3.89 13.40 1.26
N TRP A 139 -3.00 13.92 0.43
CA TRP A 139 -2.99 13.61 -1.00
C TRP A 139 -2.58 12.16 -1.29
N ILE A 140 -1.66 11.60 -0.50
CA ILE A 140 -1.28 10.18 -0.59
C ILE A 140 -2.47 9.29 -0.19
N ALA A 141 -3.15 9.62 0.91
CA ALA A 141 -4.34 8.90 1.36
C ALA A 141 -5.48 8.98 0.33
N PHE A 142 -5.72 10.16 -0.23
CA PHE A 142 -6.71 10.38 -1.28
C PHE A 142 -6.43 9.51 -2.51
N LEU A 143 -5.17 9.44 -2.94
CA LEU A 143 -4.76 8.56 -4.03
C LEU A 143 -4.97 7.07 -3.68
N GLY A 144 -4.63 6.65 -2.46
CA GLY A 144 -4.85 5.29 -1.98
C GLY A 144 -6.32 4.87 -2.06
N TRP A 145 -7.23 5.74 -1.59
CA TRP A 145 -8.67 5.50 -1.68
C TRP A 145 -9.17 5.46 -3.13
N ILE A 146 -8.68 6.32 -4.01
CA ILE A 146 -9.00 6.27 -5.44
C ILE A 146 -8.61 4.91 -6.02
N ILE A 147 -7.43 4.40 -5.69
CA ILE A 147 -6.94 3.10 -6.20
C ILE A 147 -7.82 1.95 -5.68
N ILE A 148 -8.17 1.95 -4.40
CA ILE A 148 -9.08 0.96 -3.79
C ILE A 148 -10.44 0.99 -4.48
N ILE A 149 -11.07 2.15 -4.62
CA ILE A 149 -12.37 2.31 -5.27
C ILE A 149 -12.28 1.87 -6.73
N PHE A 150 -11.25 2.29 -7.45
CA PHE A 150 -10.99 1.89 -8.83
C PHE A 150 -10.92 0.36 -8.96
N SER A 151 -10.21 -0.33 -8.05
CA SER A 151 -10.10 -1.80 -8.09
C SER A 151 -11.46 -2.48 -7.99
N MET A 152 -12.33 -2.01 -7.07
CA MET A 152 -13.67 -2.55 -6.86
C MET A 152 -14.58 -2.27 -8.06
N VAL A 153 -14.60 -1.02 -8.54
CA VAL A 153 -15.39 -0.62 -9.71
C VAL A 153 -14.95 -1.39 -10.95
N TRP A 154 -13.65 -1.52 -11.17
CA TRP A 154 -13.09 -2.29 -12.27
C TRP A 154 -13.54 -3.75 -12.23
N LEU A 155 -13.50 -4.40 -11.07
CA LEU A 155 -13.97 -5.78 -10.91
C LEU A 155 -15.48 -5.91 -11.19
N ILE A 156 -16.30 -4.92 -10.82
CA ILE A 156 -17.74 -4.88 -11.16
C ILE A 156 -17.97 -4.92 -12.67
N PHE A 157 -17.14 -4.25 -13.47
CA PHE A 157 -17.26 -4.26 -14.94
C PHE A 157 -16.67 -5.51 -15.61
N GLN A 158 -15.98 -6.38 -14.87
CA GLN A 158 -15.47 -7.62 -15.43
C GLN A 158 -16.57 -8.65 -15.67
N LYS A 159 -16.70 -9.10 -16.92
CA LYS A 159 -17.62 -10.19 -17.32
C LYS A 159 -17.15 -11.54 -16.78
N ASN A 160 -18.10 -12.39 -16.38
CA ASN A 160 -17.84 -13.78 -16.06
C ASN A 160 -17.59 -14.59 -17.34
N PRO A 161 -16.70 -15.59 -17.36
CA PRO A 161 -16.50 -16.45 -18.52
C PRO A 161 -17.80 -17.07 -19.05
N LYS A 162 -18.71 -17.47 -18.15
CA LYS A 162 -20.03 -18.04 -18.47
C LYS A 162 -21.00 -17.07 -19.16
N GLU A 163 -20.84 -15.77 -18.97
CA GLU A 163 -21.68 -14.78 -19.66
C GLU A 163 -21.27 -14.62 -21.13
N ILE A 164 -20.00 -14.85 -21.46
CA ILE A 164 -19.47 -14.72 -22.82
C ILE A 164 -20.01 -15.82 -23.75
N GLU A 165 -20.19 -17.05 -23.24
CA GLU A 165 -20.81 -18.16 -24.01
C GLU A 165 -22.28 -17.89 -24.37
N ASN A 166 -23.04 -17.22 -23.52
CA ASN A 166 -24.46 -16.94 -23.78
C ASN A 166 -24.68 -15.87 -24.86
N TYR A 167 -23.71 -14.99 -25.11
CA TYR A 167 -23.77 -14.02 -26.21
C TYR A 167 -23.27 -14.58 -27.56
N GLY A 168 -22.58 -15.74 -27.55
CA GLY A 168 -22.10 -16.40 -28.76
C GLY A 168 -23.08 -17.41 -29.37
N ASN A 169 -24.14 -17.77 -28.63
CA ASN A 169 -25.12 -18.79 -29.01
C ASN A 169 -26.53 -18.23 -29.30
N SER A 170 -26.67 -16.90 -29.44
CA SER A 170 -27.92 -16.20 -29.77
C SER A 170 -27.89 -15.57 -31.15
#